data_AF-A0A7R8ZNG6-F1
#
_entry.id   AF-A0A7R8ZNG6-F1
#
_cell.length_a   1.000
_cell.length_b   1.000
_cell.length_c   1.000
_cell.angle_alpha   90.00
_cell.angle_beta   90.00
_cell.angle_gamma   90.00
#
_symmetry.space_group_name_H-M   'P 1'
#
loop_
_entity.id
_entity.type
_entity.pdbx_description
1 polymer ?
#
loop_
_entity_poly.entity_id
_entity_poly.type
_entity_poly.pdbx_seq_one_letter_code
_entity_poly.pdbx_strand_id
1 'polypeptide(L)'
;MKDHFLYANLSLLTSNWDNVHDFTPQPGGEANWETIVKLSKDFSAPSAEDCSSLKFSIALENAVLPITQGIHSRTAAVGDDVVLVLAFDVDTDAILDFISSVQSQLKETRLICIRDTQMDGGQALDLLSVELMSSLPPVLKEKKHVKLRTAAMEWRGLRAGHDIRQFSEDFEELLEHLYISRDSALAKSLLQTFFNFG
;
A
#
# COMPACT_ATOMS: atom_id res chain seq x y z
N MET A 1 -19.92 -3.83 -1.38
CA MET A 1 -18.60 -4.48 -1.21
C MET A 1 -17.78 -3.84 -0.09
N LYS A 2 -17.49 -2.53 -0.12
CA LYS A 2 -16.79 -1.85 1.01
C LYS A 2 -17.43 -2.15 2.37
N ASP A 3 -18.76 -2.09 2.46
CA ASP A 3 -19.49 -2.43 3.69
C ASP A 3 -19.25 -3.87 4.16
N HIS A 4 -19.09 -4.83 3.25
CA HIS A 4 -18.79 -6.22 3.63
C HIS A 4 -17.41 -6.35 4.27
N PHE A 5 -16.41 -5.59 3.83
CA PHE A 5 -15.10 -5.52 4.49
C PHE A 5 -15.24 -4.93 5.89
N LEU A 6 -16.00 -3.84 6.03
CA LEU A 6 -16.28 -3.23 7.32
C LEU A 6 -16.97 -4.21 8.28
N TYR A 7 -18.03 -4.88 7.85
CA TYR A 7 -18.74 -5.87 8.66
C TYR A 7 -17.87 -7.08 9.03
N ALA A 8 -16.94 -7.47 8.15
CA ALA A 8 -15.97 -8.53 8.41
C ALA A 8 -14.77 -8.08 9.25
N ASN A 9 -14.71 -6.80 9.64
CA ASN A 9 -13.57 -6.19 10.34
C ASN A 9 -12.24 -6.38 9.57
N LEU A 10 -12.31 -6.25 8.24
CA LEU A 10 -11.15 -6.31 7.34
C LEU A 10 -10.81 -4.91 6.84
N SER A 11 -9.53 -4.55 6.89
CA SER A 11 -9.07 -3.29 6.31
C SER A 11 -8.96 -3.40 4.79
N LEU A 12 -9.46 -2.38 4.08
CA LEU A 12 -9.27 -2.21 2.64
C LEU A 12 -7.81 -1.84 2.29
N LEU A 13 -7.03 -1.41 3.28
CA LEU A 13 -5.65 -0.95 3.13
C LEU A 13 -4.63 -1.97 3.67
N THR A 14 -5.04 -3.22 3.89
CA THR A 14 -4.12 -4.30 4.26
C THR A 14 -4.25 -5.44 3.28
N SER A 15 -3.14 -5.83 2.67
CA SER A 15 -3.09 -6.94 1.73
C SER A 15 -1.75 -7.66 1.81
N ASN A 16 -1.77 -8.98 1.94
CA ASN A 16 -0.60 -9.86 2.07
C ASN A 16 -0.71 -11.11 1.18
N TRP A 17 -1.45 -11.01 0.05
CA TRP A 17 -1.78 -12.13 -0.84
C TRP A 17 -0.55 -12.84 -1.40
N ASP A 18 0.59 -12.16 -1.43
CA ASP A 18 1.85 -12.57 -2.04
C ASP A 18 2.82 -13.25 -1.06
N ASN A 19 2.55 -13.22 0.24
CA ASN A 19 3.42 -13.76 1.29
C ASN A 19 3.00 -15.16 1.72
N VAL A 20 3.02 -16.11 0.79
CA VAL A 20 2.63 -17.51 1.06
C VAL A 20 3.74 -18.23 1.82
N HIS A 21 3.39 -18.81 2.97
CA HIS A 21 4.30 -19.68 3.72
C HIS A 21 4.08 -21.15 3.32
N ASP A 22 5.13 -21.78 2.78
CA ASP A 22 5.14 -23.20 2.44
C ASP A 22 5.67 -24.02 3.62
N PHE A 23 4.78 -24.73 4.31
CA PHE A 23 5.14 -25.61 5.42
C PHE A 23 5.82 -26.92 4.98
N THR A 24 5.76 -27.26 3.69
CA THR A 24 6.27 -28.51 3.12
C THR A 24 7.08 -28.27 1.85
N PRO A 25 8.17 -27.48 1.92
CA PRO A 25 8.96 -27.14 0.75
C PRO A 25 9.60 -28.40 0.15
N GLN A 26 9.64 -28.50 -1.19
CA GLN A 26 10.25 -29.65 -1.84
C GLN A 26 11.78 -29.63 -1.69
N PRO A 27 12.41 -30.77 -1.39
CA PRO A 27 13.86 -30.90 -1.45
C PRO A 27 14.34 -30.60 -2.88
N GLY A 28 15.07 -29.50 -3.08
CA GLY A 28 15.50 -29.06 -4.41
C GLY A 28 15.11 -27.62 -4.77
N GLY A 29 14.28 -26.96 -3.97
CA GLY A 29 14.00 -25.53 -4.10
C GLY A 29 12.91 -25.16 -5.11
N GLU A 30 12.20 -26.15 -5.67
CA GLU A 30 10.99 -25.89 -6.45
C GLU A 30 9.85 -25.45 -5.52
N ALA A 31 9.17 -24.35 -5.88
CA ALA A 31 8.06 -23.82 -5.10
C ALA A 31 6.77 -24.59 -5.40
N ASN A 32 5.99 -24.90 -4.36
CA ASN A 32 4.68 -25.55 -4.51
C ASN A 32 3.56 -24.57 -4.93
N TRP A 33 3.90 -23.30 -5.13
CA TRP A 33 2.95 -22.23 -5.44
C TRP A 33 3.59 -21.21 -6.38
N GLU A 34 2.75 -20.49 -7.12
CA GLU A 34 3.17 -19.43 -8.02
C GLU A 34 2.19 -18.24 -7.95
N THR A 35 2.68 -17.06 -8.35
CA THR A 35 1.84 -15.88 -8.50
C THR A 35 1.23 -15.85 -9.90
N ILE A 36 -0.10 -15.71 -9.96
CA ILE A 36 -0.82 -15.56 -11.23
C ILE A 36 -0.57 -14.16 -11.80
N VAL A 37 0.11 -14.09 -12.95
CA VAL A 37 0.44 -12.81 -13.63
C VAL A 37 -0.65 -12.33 -14.60
N LYS A 38 -1.58 -13.21 -14.97
CA LYS A 38 -2.73 -12.89 -15.82
C LYS A 38 -3.94 -13.69 -15.35
N LEU A 39 -5.06 -12.99 -15.12
CA LEU A 39 -6.34 -13.64 -14.85
C LEU A 39 -6.66 -14.64 -15.98
N SER A 40 -6.94 -15.89 -15.60
CA SER A 40 -7.42 -16.88 -16.56
C SER A 40 -8.78 -16.44 -17.10
N LYS A 41 -9.13 -16.88 -18.31
CA LYS A 41 -10.45 -16.63 -18.90
C LYS A 41 -11.59 -17.29 -18.11
N ASP A 42 -11.25 -18.14 -17.15
CA ASP A 42 -12.19 -18.93 -16.35
C ASP A 42 -12.80 -18.13 -15.20
N PHE A 43 -12.20 -16.99 -14.82
CA PHE A 43 -12.83 -16.02 -13.93
C PHE A 43 -13.83 -15.16 -14.72
N SER A 44 -15.02 -15.72 -14.93
CA SER A 44 -16.16 -15.02 -15.53
C SER A 44 -17.10 -14.49 -14.45
N ALA A 45 -17.76 -13.38 -14.75
CA ALA A 45 -18.86 -12.90 -13.91
C ALA A 45 -19.95 -13.97 -13.82
N PRO A 46 -20.60 -14.15 -12.65
CA PRO A 46 -21.74 -15.05 -12.54
C PRO A 46 -22.81 -14.68 -13.57
N SER A 47 -23.53 -15.70 -14.06
CA SER A 47 -24.57 -15.49 -15.06
C SER A 47 -25.66 -14.53 -14.52
N ALA A 48 -26.21 -13.70 -15.40
CA ALA A 48 -27.14 -12.64 -15.01
C ALA A 48 -28.45 -13.17 -14.39
N GLU A 49 -28.79 -14.45 -14.59
CA GLU A 49 -30.06 -15.04 -14.14
C GLU A 49 -30.10 -15.23 -12.62
N ASP A 50 -29.00 -15.67 -12.00
CA ASP A 50 -28.95 -15.95 -10.55
C ASP A 50 -28.55 -14.73 -9.70
N CYS A 51 -27.89 -13.74 -10.31
CA CYS A 51 -27.27 -12.60 -9.63
C CYS A 51 -27.68 -11.24 -10.23
N SER A 52 -28.82 -11.15 -10.91
CA SER A 52 -29.26 -9.93 -11.63
C SER A 52 -29.29 -8.65 -10.79
N SER A 53 -29.53 -8.75 -9.48
CA SER A 53 -29.52 -7.60 -8.57
C SER A 53 -28.12 -7.14 -8.16
N LEU A 54 -27.08 -7.94 -8.43
CA LEU A 54 -25.70 -7.66 -8.06
C LEU A 54 -24.97 -7.02 -9.24
N LYS A 55 -24.52 -5.76 -9.04
CA LYS A 55 -23.60 -5.10 -9.97
C LYS A 55 -22.20 -5.64 -9.74
N PHE A 56 -21.84 -6.69 -10.47
CA PHE A 56 -20.52 -7.31 -10.42
C PHE A 56 -19.60 -6.75 -11.51
N SER A 57 -18.33 -6.54 -11.19
CA SER A 57 -17.29 -6.13 -12.13
C SER A 57 -15.97 -6.78 -11.76
N ILE A 58 -15.28 -7.31 -12.78
CA ILE A 58 -13.87 -7.76 -12.70
C ILE A 58 -12.89 -6.73 -13.29
N ALA A 59 -13.40 -5.59 -13.74
CA ALA A 59 -12.55 -4.57 -14.34
C ALA A 59 -11.73 -3.85 -13.24
N LEU A 60 -10.44 -3.68 -13.48
CA LEU A 60 -9.49 -3.18 -12.48
C LEU A 60 -9.82 -1.76 -12.00
N GLU A 61 -10.39 -0.94 -12.87
CA GLU A 61 -10.86 0.41 -12.55
C GLU A 61 -12.02 0.44 -11.55
N ASN A 62 -12.72 -0.68 -11.37
CA ASN A 62 -13.80 -0.84 -10.39
C ASN A 62 -13.36 -1.63 -9.14
N ALA A 63 -12.05 -1.92 -9.02
CA ALA A 63 -11.53 -2.67 -7.89
C ALA A 63 -11.79 -1.91 -6.58
N VAL A 64 -12.31 -2.64 -5.59
CA VAL A 64 -12.58 -2.10 -4.24
C VAL A 64 -11.29 -2.01 -3.41
N LEU A 65 -10.33 -2.88 -3.71
CA LEU A 65 -9.02 -2.93 -3.07
C LEU A 65 -7.97 -2.29 -3.98
N PRO A 66 -6.96 -1.61 -3.41
CA PRO A 66 -5.75 -1.23 -4.14
C PRO A 66 -5.10 -2.40 -4.86
N ILE A 67 -4.72 -2.20 -6.12
CA ILE A 67 -3.96 -3.21 -6.86
C ILE A 67 -2.50 -3.15 -6.43
N THR A 68 -2.05 -4.12 -5.65
CA THR A 68 -0.65 -4.27 -5.22
C THR A 68 0.08 -5.29 -6.09
N GLN A 69 1.39 -5.13 -6.28
CA GLN A 69 2.22 -6.07 -7.06
C GLN A 69 2.88 -7.17 -6.21
N GLY A 70 2.95 -6.98 -4.89
CA GLY A 70 3.61 -7.90 -3.98
C GLY A 70 5.13 -7.84 -4.02
N ILE A 71 5.77 -8.38 -2.99
CA ILE A 71 7.21 -8.42 -2.76
C ILE A 71 7.95 -9.22 -3.84
N HIS A 72 7.28 -10.15 -4.51
CA HIS A 72 7.85 -10.95 -5.60
C HIS A 72 8.04 -10.14 -6.89
N SER A 73 7.31 -9.02 -7.06
CA SER A 73 7.52 -8.08 -8.15
C SER A 73 8.72 -7.16 -7.92
N ARG A 74 9.35 -7.16 -6.74
CA ARG A 74 10.50 -6.29 -6.42
C ARG A 74 11.71 -6.56 -7.33
N THR A 75 11.76 -7.72 -7.97
CA THR A 75 12.82 -8.17 -8.90
C THR A 75 12.48 -7.92 -10.38
N ALA A 76 11.23 -7.58 -10.69
CA ALA A 76 10.79 -7.31 -12.05
C ALA A 76 10.89 -5.80 -12.33
N ALA A 77 11.85 -5.39 -13.16
CA ALA A 77 11.98 -4.19 -14.01
C ALA A 77 11.25 -2.85 -13.73
N VAL A 78 10.65 -2.63 -12.55
CA VAL A 78 9.87 -1.42 -12.23
C VAL A 78 10.77 -0.23 -11.91
N GLY A 79 12.05 -0.46 -11.65
CA GLY A 79 13.04 0.55 -11.27
C GLY A 79 13.47 0.41 -9.82
N ASP A 80 14.68 0.91 -9.51
CA ASP A 80 15.32 0.72 -8.21
C ASP A 80 14.98 1.82 -7.19
N ASP A 81 14.22 2.84 -7.63
CA ASP A 81 13.74 3.91 -6.75
C ASP A 81 12.57 3.40 -5.91
N VAL A 82 12.70 3.54 -4.60
CA VAL A 82 11.77 3.02 -3.60
C VAL A 82 11.30 4.19 -2.76
N VAL A 83 10.00 4.22 -2.50
CA VAL A 83 9.38 5.27 -1.69
C VAL A 83 8.52 4.64 -0.63
N LEU A 84 8.72 5.08 0.60
CA LEU A 84 7.77 4.86 1.67
C LEU A 84 6.87 6.08 1.78
N VAL A 85 5.57 5.86 1.69
CA VAL A 85 4.55 6.85 2.05
C VAL A 85 3.82 6.36 3.29
N LEU A 86 3.76 7.19 4.33
CA LEU A 86 2.95 6.95 5.52
C LEU A 86 1.84 7.99 5.58
N ALA A 87 0.59 7.56 5.63
CA ALA A 87 -0.56 8.42 5.83
C ALA A 87 -1.09 8.28 7.26
N PHE A 88 -1.14 9.38 8.01
CA PHE A 88 -1.53 9.39 9.42
C PHE A 88 -2.90 10.01 9.63
N ASP A 89 -3.81 9.29 10.28
CA ASP A 89 -5.14 9.79 10.65
C ASP A 89 -5.95 10.30 9.44
N VAL A 90 -5.80 9.62 8.30
CA VAL A 90 -6.51 9.92 7.05
C VAL A 90 -7.66 8.94 6.85
N ASP A 91 -8.78 9.44 6.31
CA ASP A 91 -9.91 8.62 5.92
C ASP A 91 -9.53 7.58 4.86
N THR A 92 -10.16 6.40 4.93
CA THR A 92 -9.86 5.30 4.00
C THR A 92 -10.15 5.67 2.56
N ASP A 93 -11.26 6.36 2.29
CA ASP A 93 -11.64 6.72 0.93
C ASP A 93 -10.66 7.74 0.34
N ALA A 94 -10.19 8.70 1.13
CA ALA A 94 -9.17 9.65 0.68
C ALA A 94 -7.83 8.97 0.33
N ILE A 95 -7.41 7.94 1.10
CA ILE A 95 -6.22 7.15 0.76
C ILE A 95 -6.44 6.33 -0.52
N LEU A 96 -7.62 5.71 -0.67
CA LEU A 96 -7.95 4.95 -1.88
C LEU A 96 -7.96 5.86 -3.12
N ASP A 97 -8.53 7.05 -3.02
CA ASP A 97 -8.57 8.04 -4.10
C ASP A 97 -7.16 8.50 -4.47
N PHE A 98 -6.29 8.74 -3.49
CA PHE A 98 -4.88 9.03 -3.72
C PHE A 98 -4.18 7.90 -4.48
N ILE A 99 -4.33 6.65 -4.02
CA ILE A 99 -3.73 5.48 -4.66
C ILE A 99 -4.22 5.31 -6.10
N SER A 100 -5.54 5.35 -6.31
CA SER A 100 -6.14 5.21 -7.64
C SER A 100 -5.68 6.33 -8.59
N SER A 101 -5.51 7.54 -8.07
CA SER A 101 -4.99 8.68 -8.83
C SER A 101 -3.52 8.48 -9.22
N VAL A 102 -2.67 8.04 -8.30
CA VAL A 102 -1.27 7.69 -8.59
C VAL A 102 -1.18 6.57 -9.63
N GLN A 103 -1.94 5.48 -9.47
CA GLN A 103 -1.91 4.34 -10.40
C GLN A 103 -2.44 4.67 -11.80
N SER A 104 -3.40 5.60 -11.88
CA SER A 104 -3.95 6.04 -13.16
C SER A 104 -3.01 6.98 -13.91
N GLN A 105 -2.28 7.86 -13.21
CA GLN A 105 -1.46 8.90 -13.82
C GLN A 105 0.03 8.53 -13.93
N LEU A 106 0.60 7.88 -12.92
CA LEU A 106 2.02 7.52 -12.85
C LEU A 106 2.24 6.09 -13.35
N LYS A 107 2.25 5.92 -14.68
CA LYS A 107 2.33 4.61 -15.36
C LYS A 107 3.63 3.83 -15.13
N GLU A 108 4.69 4.46 -14.63
CA GLU A 108 5.95 3.80 -14.26
C GLU A 108 6.08 3.57 -12.75
N THR A 109 5.08 3.97 -11.98
CA THR A 109 5.05 3.79 -10.53
C THR A 109 4.10 2.64 -10.16
N ARG A 110 4.52 1.78 -9.24
CA ARG A 110 3.74 0.62 -8.79
C ARG A 110 3.65 0.62 -7.28
N LEU A 111 2.43 0.34 -6.79
CA LEU A 111 2.21 0.02 -5.38
C LEU A 111 2.65 -1.42 -5.16
N ILE A 112 3.66 -1.63 -4.34
CA ILE A 112 4.19 -2.96 -4.03
C ILE A 112 3.35 -3.61 -2.93
N CYS A 113 3.14 -2.89 -1.83
CA CYS A 113 2.33 -3.36 -0.72
C CYS A 113 1.74 -2.17 0.06
N ILE A 114 0.67 -2.47 0.79
CA ILE A 114 0.02 -1.53 1.69
C ILE A 114 -0.36 -2.25 2.99
N ARG A 115 -0.19 -1.56 4.12
CA ARG A 115 -0.57 -2.06 5.44
C ARG A 115 -1.21 -0.95 6.26
N ASP A 116 -2.38 -1.26 6.80
CA ASP A 116 -3.08 -0.47 7.82
C ASP A 116 -2.63 -0.92 9.21
N THR A 117 -2.20 0.00 10.05
CA THR A 117 -1.77 -0.26 11.42
C THR A 117 -2.14 0.90 12.34
N GLN A 118 -1.87 0.75 13.63
CA GLN A 118 -1.89 1.86 14.58
C GLN A 118 -0.47 2.18 15.02
N MET A 119 -0.12 3.46 14.98
CA MET A 119 1.18 3.96 15.40
C MET A 119 0.98 5.18 16.30
N ASP A 120 1.56 5.18 17.49
CA ASP A 120 1.65 6.41 18.29
C ASP A 120 2.82 7.30 17.85
N GLY A 121 2.84 8.54 18.32
CA GLY A 121 3.90 9.47 17.99
C GLY A 121 5.29 9.03 18.44
N GLY A 122 5.40 8.25 19.52
CA GLY A 122 6.68 7.68 19.96
C GLY A 122 7.20 6.64 18.97
N GLN A 123 6.34 5.70 18.57
CA GLN A 123 6.67 4.69 17.56
C GLN A 123 7.01 5.32 16.20
N ALA A 124 6.29 6.37 15.80
CA ALA A 124 6.59 7.12 14.58
C ALA A 124 7.95 7.80 14.67
N LEU A 125 8.31 8.34 15.85
CA LEU A 125 9.62 8.95 16.10
C LEU A 125 10.75 7.93 16.10
N ASP A 126 10.53 6.76 16.70
CA ASP A 126 11.50 5.68 16.73
C ASP A 126 11.75 5.13 15.33
N LEU A 127 10.68 4.98 14.52
CA LEU A 127 10.79 4.57 13.13
C LEU A 127 11.53 5.61 12.29
N LEU A 128 11.10 6.87 12.36
CA LEU A 128 11.60 7.92 11.49
C LEU A 128 12.92 8.53 11.96
N SER A 129 13.41 8.18 13.15
CA SER A 129 14.57 8.77 13.82
C SER A 129 14.43 10.26 14.14
N VAL A 130 15.17 10.73 15.16
CA VAL A 130 15.14 12.13 15.62
C VAL A 130 15.61 13.12 14.54
N GLU A 131 16.44 12.69 13.59
CA GLU A 131 16.96 13.54 12.52
C GLU A 131 15.90 14.00 11.50
N LEU A 132 14.74 13.33 11.46
CA LEU A 132 13.65 13.60 10.51
C LEU A 132 12.45 14.30 11.17
N MET A 133 12.63 14.85 12.38
CA MET A 133 11.61 15.61 13.12
C MET A 133 10.98 16.77 12.33
N SER A 134 11.78 17.43 11.49
CA SER A 134 11.29 18.52 10.64
C SER A 134 10.32 18.02 9.57
N SER A 135 10.56 16.81 9.03
CA SER A 135 9.75 16.16 7.99
C SER A 135 8.52 15.43 8.51
N LEU A 136 8.28 15.44 9.84
CA LEU A 136 7.06 14.85 10.38
C LEU A 136 5.83 15.69 10.02
N PRO A 137 4.76 15.02 9.57
CA PRO A 137 3.45 15.65 9.39
C PRO A 137 3.00 16.39 10.66
N PRO A 138 2.40 17.58 10.55
CA PRO A 138 1.87 18.35 11.69
C PRO A 138 1.03 17.52 12.65
N VAL A 139 0.17 16.64 12.14
CA VAL A 139 -0.71 15.78 12.95
C VAL A 139 0.05 14.93 13.98
N LEU A 140 1.24 14.43 13.64
CA LEU A 140 2.08 13.66 14.55
C LEU A 140 2.76 14.52 15.61
N LYS A 141 3.05 15.79 15.30
CA LYS A 141 3.64 16.74 16.26
C LYS A 141 2.64 17.12 17.33
N GLU A 142 1.36 17.22 16.97
CA GLU A 142 0.26 17.58 17.86
C GLU A 142 -0.25 16.40 18.70
N LYS A 143 -0.35 15.21 18.09
CA LYS A 143 -0.97 14.02 18.71
C LYS A 143 0.05 12.98 19.20
N LYS A 144 1.20 13.40 19.74
CA LYS A 144 2.33 12.52 20.09
C LYS A 144 2.02 11.34 21.00
N HIS A 145 0.98 11.44 21.84
CA HIS A 145 0.60 10.41 22.81
C HIS A 145 -0.65 9.61 22.40
N VAL A 146 -1.15 9.82 21.18
CA VAL A 146 -2.35 9.14 20.67
C VAL A 146 -1.90 8.16 19.59
N LYS A 147 -2.42 6.93 19.64
CA LYS A 147 -2.29 5.99 18.54
C LYS A 147 -3.11 6.51 17.37
N LEU A 148 -2.43 6.88 16.30
CA LEU A 148 -3.05 7.26 15.05
C LEU A 148 -3.15 6.03 14.16
N ARG A 149 -4.20 5.99 13.36
CA ARG A 149 -4.25 5.05 12.24
C ARG A 149 -3.15 5.45 11.25
N THR A 150 -2.40 4.48 10.77
CA THR A 150 -1.30 4.69 9.82
C THR A 150 -1.42 3.70 8.67
N ALA A 151 -1.57 4.21 7.46
CA ALA A 151 -1.42 3.42 6.25
C ALA A 151 0.00 3.58 5.72
N ALA A 152 0.76 2.48 5.68
CA ALA A 152 2.08 2.44 5.10
C ALA A 152 2.04 1.84 3.70
N MET A 153 2.61 2.55 2.74
CA MET A 153 2.61 2.18 1.32
C MET A 153 4.04 2.14 0.80
N GLU A 154 4.45 1.01 0.24
CA GLU A 154 5.68 0.91 -0.54
C GLU A 154 5.37 1.14 -2.02
N TRP A 155 6.01 2.14 -2.59
CA TRP A 155 5.96 2.39 -4.03
C TRP A 155 7.32 2.19 -4.67
N ARG A 156 7.32 1.77 -5.93
CA ARG A 156 8.53 1.62 -6.76
C ARG A 156 8.35 2.18 -8.14
N GLY A 157 9.44 2.63 -8.74
CA GLY A 157 9.47 3.18 -10.10
C GLY A 157 10.88 3.56 -10.52
N LEU A 158 11.04 4.08 -11.73
CA LEU A 158 12.30 4.69 -12.17
C LEU A 158 12.60 6.01 -11.43
N ARG A 159 11.55 6.77 -11.11
CA ARG A 159 11.60 8.08 -10.44
C ARG A 159 10.50 8.23 -9.39
N ALA A 160 10.05 7.12 -8.81
CA ALA A 160 8.88 7.10 -7.91
C ALA A 160 8.97 8.15 -6.79
N GLY A 161 10.16 8.38 -6.22
CA GLY A 161 10.36 9.35 -5.14
C GLY A 161 10.10 10.78 -5.58
N HIS A 162 10.52 11.13 -6.78
CA HIS A 162 10.25 12.44 -7.38
C HIS A 162 8.78 12.55 -7.75
N ASP A 163 8.26 11.56 -8.47
CA ASP A 163 6.94 11.64 -9.08
C ASP A 163 5.82 11.62 -8.03
N ILE A 164 5.93 10.80 -6.98
CA ILE A 164 4.94 10.78 -5.89
C ILE A 164 4.96 12.09 -5.10
N ARG A 165 6.15 12.67 -4.85
CA ARG A 165 6.23 13.97 -4.13
C ARG A 165 5.57 15.07 -4.93
N GLN A 166 5.92 15.20 -6.20
CA GLN A 166 5.30 16.19 -7.09
C GLN A 166 3.79 15.95 -7.20
N PHE A 167 3.35 14.70 -7.35
CA PHE A 167 1.94 14.37 -7.47
C PHE A 167 1.14 14.63 -6.18
N SER A 168 1.77 14.45 -5.01
CA SER A 168 1.11 14.71 -3.72
C SER A 168 0.80 16.19 -3.50
N GLU A 169 1.46 17.11 -4.23
CA GLU A 169 1.16 18.54 -4.16
C GLU A 169 -0.27 18.86 -4.63
N ASP A 170 -0.85 18.02 -5.48
CA ASP A 170 -2.26 18.15 -5.93
C ASP A 170 -3.28 17.72 -4.86
N PHE A 171 -2.82 17.18 -3.72
CA PHE A 171 -3.64 16.70 -2.60
C PHE A 171 -3.35 17.52 -1.33
N GLU A 172 -3.60 18.83 -1.38
CA GLU A 172 -3.27 19.77 -0.29
C GLU A 172 -3.74 19.29 1.10
N GLU A 173 -4.96 18.76 1.20
CA GLU A 173 -5.54 18.25 2.44
C GLU A 173 -4.79 17.01 3.00
N LEU A 174 -4.17 16.21 2.13
CA LEU A 174 -3.39 15.03 2.55
C LEU A 174 -1.98 15.41 2.97
N LEU A 175 -1.40 16.48 2.45
CA LEU A 175 0.00 16.85 2.71
C LEU A 175 0.32 17.00 4.20
N GLU A 176 -0.64 17.48 5.00
CA GLU A 176 -0.47 17.61 6.46
C GLU A 176 -0.48 16.28 7.22
N HIS A 177 -0.79 15.19 6.52
CA HIS A 177 -0.94 13.85 7.04
C HIS A 177 0.04 12.84 6.40
N LEU A 178 0.73 13.23 5.32
CA LEU A 178 1.63 12.35 4.60
C LEU A 178 3.09 12.58 5.00
N TYR A 179 3.76 11.51 5.38
CA TYR A 179 5.22 11.43 5.31
C TYR A 179 5.62 10.72 4.02
N ILE A 180 6.55 11.31 3.27
CA ILE A 180 7.14 10.70 2.07
C ILE A 180 8.65 10.64 2.26
N SER A 181 9.22 9.43 2.15
CA SER A 181 10.67 9.23 2.32
C SER A 181 11.48 10.07 1.34
N ARG A 182 12.53 10.75 1.84
CA ARG A 182 13.34 11.69 1.05
C ARG A 182 14.18 11.03 -0.05
N ASP A 183 14.56 9.77 0.15
CA ASP A 183 15.42 8.99 -0.76
C ASP A 183 15.17 7.48 -0.60
N SER A 184 15.58 6.71 -1.62
CA SER A 184 15.40 5.25 -1.69
C SER A 184 16.15 4.48 -0.61
N ALA A 185 17.31 4.97 -0.16
CA ALA A 185 18.10 4.28 0.87
C ALA A 185 17.39 4.35 2.23
N LEU A 186 16.88 5.53 2.58
CA LEU A 186 16.05 5.74 3.75
C LEU A 186 14.76 4.94 3.65
N ALA A 187 14.05 4.98 2.52
CA ALA A 187 12.83 4.21 2.31
C ALA A 187 13.04 2.71 2.59
N LYS A 188 14.10 2.11 2.02
CA LYS A 188 14.45 0.69 2.23
C LYS A 188 14.74 0.38 3.70
N SER A 189 15.48 1.24 4.38
CA SER A 189 15.77 1.11 5.83
C SER A 189 14.49 1.15 6.66
N LEU A 190 13.64 2.16 6.42
CA LEU A 190 12.38 2.34 7.13
C LEU A 190 11.40 1.19 6.88
N LEU A 191 11.31 0.70 5.63
CA LEU A 191 10.48 -0.45 5.28
C LEU A 191 10.92 -1.71 6.03
N GLN A 192 12.23 -1.96 6.13
CA GLN A 192 12.75 -3.10 6.89
C GLN A 192 12.36 -2.99 8.37
N THR A 193 12.48 -1.81 8.97
CA THR A 193 12.07 -1.59 10.36
C THR A 193 10.54 -1.72 10.52
N PHE A 194 9.76 -1.09 9.64
CA PHE A 194 8.29 -1.07 9.71
C PHE A 194 7.68 -2.46 9.56
N PHE A 195 8.18 -3.27 8.63
CA PHE A 195 7.69 -4.63 8.44
C PHE A 195 8.11 -5.60 9.56
N ASN A 196 9.10 -5.23 10.38
CA ASN A 196 9.45 -5.95 11.60
C ASN A 196 8.63 -5.52 12.84
N PHE A 197 7.92 -4.38 12.78
CA PHE A 197 7.06 -3.89 13.87
C PHE A 197 5.67 -4.54 13.92
N GLY A 198 5.27 -5.26 12.86
CA GLY A 198 3.94 -5.87 12.72
C GLY A 198 3.93 -7.36 12.98
#